data_AF-A0A0V0X6K6-F1
#
_entry.id   AF-A0A0V0X6K6-F1
#
_cell.length_a   1.000
_cell.length_b   1.000
_cell.length_c   1.000
_cell.angle_alpha   90.00
_cell.angle_beta   90.00
_cell.angle_gamma   90.00
#
_symmetry.space_group_name_H-M   'P 1'
#
loop_
_entity.id
_entity.type
_entity.pdbx_description
1 polymer ?
#
loop_
_entity_poly.entity_id
_entity_poly.type
_entity_poly.pdbx_seq_one_letter_code
_entity_poly.pdbx_strand_id
1 'polypeptide(L)'
;LCKEGLLIPLWQPSVEQTSMVVRVGRALVYLCALVYMFLGVSIAADRFMAAIEVITSQERTVSVRKKDGTKVKLTVRVWNETVSNLTLMALGSSAPEILLSLIEICGNGFQAGDLGPNTIVGSAAFNLFMIIAICVAAIPNAEVRRQQHLNVFLVTALWSVFAYIWLYLIL
;
A
#
# COMPACT_ATOMS: atom_id res chain seq x y z
N LEU A 1 -19.34 11.01 -20.33
CA LEU A 1 -19.58 12.25 -19.56
C LEU A 1 -18.55 12.33 -18.45
N CYS A 2 -17.95 13.50 -18.18
CA CYS A 2 -17.14 13.68 -16.97
C CYS A 2 -18.06 13.67 -15.75
N LYS A 3 -17.81 12.79 -14.78
CA LYS A 3 -18.50 12.78 -13.48
C LYS A 3 -18.09 14.05 -12.70
N GLU A 4 -18.96 14.53 -11.83
CA GLU A 4 -18.61 15.61 -10.90
C GLU A 4 -17.46 15.18 -9.98
N GLY A 5 -16.66 16.14 -9.52
CA GLY A 5 -15.54 15.84 -8.63
C GLY A 5 -16.05 15.43 -7.24
N LEU A 6 -15.46 14.36 -6.70
CA LEU A 6 -15.87 13.75 -5.42
C LEU A 6 -15.70 14.70 -4.21
N LEU A 7 -14.56 15.41 -4.17
CA LEU A 7 -14.19 16.30 -3.06
C LEU A 7 -14.13 17.78 -3.47
N ILE A 8 -13.76 18.05 -4.73
CA ILE A 8 -13.60 19.40 -5.25
C ILE A 8 -14.49 19.54 -6.49
N PRO A 9 -15.36 20.56 -6.58
CA PRO A 9 -16.21 20.75 -7.74
C PRO A 9 -15.36 20.89 -9.00
N LEU A 10 -15.82 20.25 -10.08
CA LEU A 10 -15.12 20.29 -11.36
C LEU A 10 -15.04 21.73 -11.85
N TRP A 11 -13.83 22.22 -12.15
CA TRP A 11 -13.67 23.51 -12.81
C TRP A 11 -14.19 23.39 -14.25
N GLN A 12 -15.47 23.70 -14.44
CA GLN A 12 -16.12 23.72 -15.75
C GLN A 12 -15.61 24.92 -16.55
N PRO A 13 -15.28 24.75 -17.85
CA PRO A 13 -15.00 25.90 -18.70
C PRO A 13 -16.29 26.70 -18.89
N SER A 14 -16.23 28.02 -18.72
CA SER A 14 -17.24 28.89 -19.31
C SER A 14 -17.24 28.66 -20.82
N VAL A 15 -18.44 28.63 -21.42
CA VAL A 15 -18.79 28.13 -22.77
C VAL A 15 -17.94 28.72 -23.93
N GLU A 16 -17.07 29.70 -23.66
CA GLU A 16 -16.37 30.52 -24.64
C GLU A 16 -14.82 30.49 -24.54
N GLN A 17 -14.22 29.55 -23.79
CA GLN A 17 -12.75 29.44 -23.68
C GLN A 17 -12.18 28.13 -24.24
N THR A 18 -12.13 28.05 -25.57
CA THR A 18 -11.49 26.96 -26.34
C THR A 18 -10.06 27.31 -26.79
N SER A 19 -9.42 28.30 -26.16
CA SER A 19 -8.01 28.63 -26.45
C SER A 19 -7.07 27.55 -25.89
N MET A 20 -6.10 27.12 -26.69
CA MET A 20 -5.08 26.12 -26.32
C MET A 20 -4.39 26.49 -24.99
N VAL A 21 -4.18 27.79 -24.75
CA VAL A 21 -3.53 28.32 -23.54
C VAL A 21 -4.34 28.01 -22.27
N VAL A 22 -5.67 28.15 -22.30
CA VAL A 22 -6.52 27.88 -21.13
C VAL A 22 -6.58 26.39 -20.83
N ARG A 23 -6.60 25.54 -21.87
CA ARG A 23 -6.54 24.08 -21.72
C ARG A 23 -5.22 23.62 -21.10
N VAL A 24 -4.10 24.15 -21.59
CA VAL A 24 -2.76 23.84 -21.06
C VAL A 24 -2.61 24.38 -19.63
N GLY A 25 -3.07 25.61 -19.37
CA GLY A 25 -3.05 26.20 -18.02
C GLY A 25 -3.83 25.35 -17.00
N ARG A 26 -5.04 24.89 -17.35
CA ARG A 26 -5.83 23.99 -16.50
C ARG A 26 -5.13 22.65 -16.29
N ALA A 27 -4.58 22.06 -17.36
CA ALA A 27 -3.83 20.81 -17.24
C ALA A 27 -2.63 20.94 -16.28
N LEU A 28 -1.91 22.07 -16.33
CA LEU A 28 -0.78 22.33 -15.44
C LEU A 28 -1.21 22.54 -13.99
N VAL A 29 -2.31 23.26 -13.74
CA VAL A 29 -2.89 23.39 -12.39
C VAL A 29 -3.32 22.04 -11.83
N TYR A 30 -4.02 21.21 -12.61
CA TYR A 30 -4.40 19.87 -12.21
C TYR A 30 -3.18 18.97 -11.96
N LEU A 31 -2.14 19.08 -12.79
CA LEU A 31 -0.90 18.33 -12.61
C LEU A 31 -0.19 18.73 -11.31
N CYS A 32 -0.04 20.04 -11.04
CA CYS A 32 0.56 20.53 -9.81
C CYS A 32 -0.25 20.12 -8.57
N ALA A 33 -1.58 20.19 -8.63
CA ALA A 33 -2.45 19.75 -7.55
C ALA A 33 -2.35 18.24 -7.32
N LEU A 34 -2.27 17.45 -8.39
CA LEU A 34 -2.08 15.99 -8.31
C LEU A 34 -0.74 15.65 -7.67
N VAL A 35 0.35 16.29 -8.09
CA VAL A 35 1.68 16.09 -7.49
C VAL A 35 1.68 16.47 -6.00
N TYR A 36 1.04 17.58 -5.64
CA TYR A 36 0.90 18.00 -4.25
C TYR A 36 0.15 16.98 -3.40
N MET A 37 -1.00 16.49 -3.87
CA MET A 37 -1.79 15.48 -3.17
C MET A 37 -1.05 14.15 -3.07
N PHE A 38 -0.38 13.73 -4.15
CA PHE A 38 0.43 12.52 -4.18
C PHE A 38 1.56 12.57 -3.16
N LEU A 39 2.27 13.70 -3.07
CA LEU A 39 3.31 13.91 -2.07
C LEU A 39 2.75 13.85 -0.64
N GLY A 40 1.58 14.45 -0.41
CA GLY A 40 0.90 14.39 0.89
C GLY A 40 0.56 12.96 1.31
N VAL A 41 -0.01 12.17 0.39
CA VAL A 41 -0.33 10.75 0.64
C VAL A 41 0.95 9.93 0.87
N SER A 42 2.01 10.16 0.09
CA SER A 42 3.30 9.48 0.28
C SER A 42 3.91 9.74 1.66
N ILE A 43 3.88 10.99 2.14
CA ILE A 43 4.42 11.33 3.47
C ILE A 43 3.58 10.66 4.56
N ALA A 44 2.26 10.62 4.41
CA ALA A 44 1.37 9.95 5.37
C ALA A 44 1.62 8.43 5.40
N ALA A 45 1.80 7.82 4.23
CA ALA A 45 2.15 6.41 4.07
C ALA A 45 3.46 6.06 4.81
N ASP A 46 4.51 6.84 4.56
CA ASP A 46 5.83 6.63 5.18
C ASP A 46 5.76 6.73 6.70
N ARG A 47 5.02 7.72 7.22
CA ARG A 47 4.84 7.90 8.67
C ARG A 47 4.05 6.76 9.30
N PHE A 48 3.02 6.28 8.62
CA PHE A 48 2.24 5.14 9.08
C PHE A 48 3.09 3.86 9.11
N MET A 49 3.86 3.62 8.05
CA MET A 49 4.75 2.46 7.95
C MET A 49 5.86 2.49 9.02
N ALA A 50 6.47 3.66 9.25
CA ALA A 50 7.46 3.85 10.30
C ALA A 50 6.88 3.56 11.70
N ALA A 51 5.63 3.95 11.95
CA ALA A 51 4.97 3.65 13.23
C ALA A 51 4.76 2.14 13.42
N ILE A 52 4.35 1.42 12.37
CA ILE A 52 4.21 -0.04 12.39
C ILE A 52 5.56 -0.72 12.66
N GLU A 53 6.62 -0.27 12.00
CA GLU A 53 7.97 -0.81 12.19
C GLU A 53 8.39 -0.72 13.66
N VAL A 54 8.22 0.46 14.29
CA VAL A 54 8.52 0.69 15.71
C VAL A 54 7.70 -0.21 16.64
N ILE A 55 6.42 -0.47 16.31
CA ILE A 55 5.56 -1.36 17.09
C ILE A 55 6.04 -2.82 16.99
N THR A 56 6.39 -3.26 15.78
CA THR A 56 6.83 -4.64 15.55
C THR A 56 8.22 -4.94 16.11
N SER A 57 9.08 -3.93 16.25
CA SER A 57 10.42 -4.06 16.81
C SER A 57 10.49 -4.00 18.35
N GLN A 58 9.35 -3.94 19.05
CA GLN A 58 9.35 -3.86 20.52
C GLN A 58 9.88 -5.16 21.17
N GLU A 59 10.80 -5.01 22.11
CA GLU A 59 11.37 -6.11 22.89
C GLU A 59 10.88 -6.07 24.34
N ARG A 60 10.59 -7.25 24.90
CA ARG A 60 10.17 -7.43 26.29
C ARG A 60 11.19 -8.29 27.03
N THR A 61 11.63 -7.82 28.19
CA THR A 61 12.47 -8.63 29.08
C THR A 61 11.60 -9.59 29.88
N VAL A 62 11.80 -10.89 29.68
CA VAL A 62 11.13 -11.94 30.44
C VAL A 62 12.15 -12.58 31.37
N SER A 63 11.83 -12.64 32.66
CA SER A 63 12.68 -13.34 33.63
C SER A 63 12.28 -14.82 33.67
N VAL A 64 13.10 -15.66 33.04
CA VAL A 64 12.90 -17.11 33.05
C VAL A 64 13.72 -17.71 34.18
N ARG A 65 13.08 -18.54 35.01
CA ARG A 65 13.75 -19.28 36.08
C ARG A 65 14.31 -20.58 35.49
N LYS A 66 15.64 -20.71 35.43
CA LYS A 66 16.28 -21.96 35.01
C LYS A 66 16.08 -23.04 36.08
N LYS A 67 16.30 -24.31 35.69
CA LYS A 67 16.22 -25.47 36.59
C LYS A 67 17.19 -25.38 37.80
N ASP A 68 18.24 -24.56 37.71
CA ASP A 68 19.20 -24.23 38.78
C ASP A 68 18.73 -23.11 39.74
N GLY A 69 17.47 -22.65 39.66
CA GLY A 69 16.94 -21.64 40.56
C GLY A 69 17.37 -20.18 40.28
N THR A 70 18.37 -19.97 39.41
CA THR A 70 18.81 -18.65 38.94
C THR A 70 17.80 -18.01 37.98
N LYS A 71 17.49 -16.73 38.20
CA LYS A 71 16.64 -15.91 37.33
C LYS A 71 17.50 -15.27 36.23
N VAL A 72 17.31 -15.68 34.98
CA VAL A 72 17.98 -15.05 33.83
C VAL A 72 16.98 -14.10 33.15
N LYS A 73 17.38 -12.84 32.95
CA LYS A 73 16.61 -11.89 32.15
C LYS A 73 16.94 -12.14 30.68
N LEU A 74 15.95 -12.59 29.90
CA LEU A 74 16.05 -12.76 28.45
C LEU A 74 15.22 -11.67 27.77
N THR A 75 15.84 -10.92 26.87
CA THR A 75 15.14 -10.03 25.94
C THR A 75 14.55 -10.86 24.81
N VAL A 76 13.23 -10.85 24.67
CA VAL A 76 12.52 -11.49 23.55
C VAL A 76 11.68 -10.45 22.83
N ARG A 77 11.61 -10.52 21.50
CA ARG A 77 10.68 -9.68 20.72
C ARG A 77 9.25 -9.99 21.15
N VAL A 78 8.44 -8.94 21.31
CA VAL A 78 7.02 -9.07 21.69
C VAL A 78 6.24 -9.75 20.57
N TRP A 79 6.57 -9.40 19.32
CA TRP A 79 5.90 -9.94 18.15
C TRP A 79 6.74 -11.03 17.47
N ASN A 80 6.07 -12.06 16.98
CA ASN A 80 6.68 -13.06 16.12
C ASN A 80 6.93 -12.44 14.73
N GLU A 81 8.16 -12.50 14.23
CA GLU A 81 8.59 -11.91 12.96
C GLU A 81 7.71 -12.32 11.77
N THR A 82 7.29 -13.58 11.71
CA THR A 82 6.42 -14.07 10.62
C THR A 82 5.04 -13.42 10.69
N VAL A 83 4.48 -13.29 11.89
CA VAL A 83 3.18 -12.67 12.10
C VAL A 83 3.26 -11.17 11.83
N SER A 84 4.27 -10.48 12.33
CA SER A 84 4.50 -9.05 12.08
C SER A 84 4.61 -8.74 10.59
N ASN A 85 5.41 -9.50 9.85
CA ASN A 85 5.64 -9.23 8.43
C ASN A 85 4.41 -9.53 7.58
N LEU A 86 3.71 -10.64 7.84
CA LEU A 86 2.54 -11.02 7.04
C LEU A 86 1.27 -10.26 7.38
N THR A 87 1.19 -9.62 8.56
CA THR A 87 -0.01 -8.91 9.01
C THR A 87 0.24 -7.40 9.13
N LEU A 88 0.94 -6.96 10.17
CA LEU A 88 1.10 -5.55 10.49
C LEU A 88 1.90 -4.81 9.42
N MET A 89 3.01 -5.37 8.95
CA MET A 89 3.87 -4.77 7.94
C MET A 89 3.17 -4.68 6.57
N ALA A 90 2.51 -5.78 6.16
CA ALA A 90 1.73 -5.83 4.91
C ALA A 90 0.51 -4.90 4.92
N LEU A 91 -0.15 -4.76 6.06
CA LEU A 91 -1.22 -3.78 6.24
C LEU A 91 -0.66 -2.35 6.21
N GLY A 92 0.50 -2.13 6.85
CA GLY A 92 1.25 -0.88 6.83
C GLY A 92 1.50 -0.35 5.42
N SER A 93 1.99 -1.20 4.53
CA SER A 93 2.28 -0.83 3.15
C SER A 93 1.03 -0.59 2.29
N SER A 94 -0.13 -1.14 2.67
CA SER A 94 -1.38 -1.06 1.88
C SER A 94 -2.40 -0.05 2.44
N ALA A 95 -2.07 0.57 3.59
CA ALA A 95 -2.96 1.50 4.28
C ALA A 95 -3.33 2.76 3.47
N PRO A 96 -2.43 3.37 2.68
CA PRO A 96 -2.77 4.51 1.83
C PRO A 96 -3.84 4.17 0.78
N GLU A 97 -3.72 2.99 0.14
CA GLU A 97 -4.65 2.52 -0.88
C GLU A 97 -6.03 2.19 -0.29
N ILE A 98 -6.04 1.58 0.91
CA ILE A 98 -7.27 1.33 1.65
C ILE A 98 -7.94 2.66 2.05
N LEU A 99 -7.17 3.63 2.54
CA LEU A 99 -7.70 4.95 2.91
C LEU A 99 -8.30 5.68 1.71
N LEU A 100 -7.64 5.64 0.55
CA LEU A 100 -8.17 6.23 -0.68
C LEU A 100 -9.49 5.57 -1.10
N SER A 101 -9.55 4.24 -1.02
CA SER A 101 -10.77 3.48 -1.32
C SER A 101 -11.93 3.82 -0.37
N LEU A 102 -11.63 4.02 0.92
CA LEU A 102 -12.63 4.44 1.92
C LEU A 102 -13.15 5.85 1.63
N ILE A 103 -12.28 6.80 1.29
CA ILE A 103 -12.66 8.17 0.93
C ILE A 103 -13.57 8.15 -0.31
N GLU A 104 -13.24 7.33 -1.30
CA GLU A 104 -14.05 7.18 -2.53
C GLU A 104 -15.45 6.65 -2.24
N ILE A 105 -15.55 5.58 -1.46
CA ILE A 105 -16.84 4.96 -1.09
C ILE A 105 -17.70 5.93 -0.28
N CYS A 106 -17.11 6.61 0.71
CA CYS A 106 -17.81 7.59 1.52
C CYS A 106 -18.29 8.80 0.69
N GLY A 107 -17.49 9.26 -0.27
CA GLY A 107 -17.85 10.37 -1.15
C GLY A 107 -18.92 10.03 -2.20
N ASN A 108 -19.02 8.75 -2.61
CA ASN A 108 -19.99 8.26 -3.60
C ASN A 108 -21.25 7.62 -2.97
N GLY A 109 -21.60 7.99 -1.74
CA GLY A 109 -22.83 7.49 -1.10
C GLY A 109 -22.82 5.98 -0.86
N PHE A 110 -21.68 5.42 -0.43
CA PHE A 110 -21.45 4.00 -0.20
C PHE A 110 -21.47 3.12 -1.47
N GLN A 111 -21.32 3.72 -2.65
CA GLN A 111 -21.06 2.98 -3.88
C GLN A 111 -19.55 2.90 -4.15
N ALA A 112 -19.07 1.71 -4.52
CA ALA A 112 -17.70 1.54 -4.97
C ALA A 112 -17.48 2.34 -6.24
N GLY A 113 -16.56 3.32 -6.18
CA GLY A 113 -16.12 4.02 -7.37
C GLY A 113 -15.14 3.17 -8.18
N ASP A 114 -14.84 3.62 -9.39
CA ASP A 114 -14.00 2.89 -10.33
C ASP A 114 -12.52 2.89 -9.88
N LEU A 115 -12.09 3.80 -9.00
CA LEU A 115 -10.69 3.96 -8.64
C LEU A 115 -10.22 2.92 -7.60
N GLY A 116 -11.06 2.59 -6.62
CA GLY A 116 -10.75 1.70 -5.51
C GLY A 116 -10.39 0.28 -5.95
N PRO A 117 -11.30 -0.46 -6.62
CA PRO A 117 -11.04 -1.82 -7.09
C PRO A 117 -9.82 -1.90 -8.02
N ASN A 118 -9.67 -0.93 -8.93
CA ASN A 118 -8.55 -0.87 -9.86
C ASN A 118 -7.21 -0.60 -9.15
N THR A 119 -7.20 0.24 -8.11
CA THR A 119 -5.99 0.52 -7.33
C THR A 119 -5.54 -0.70 -6.52
N ILE A 120 -6.47 -1.42 -5.90
CA ILE A 120 -6.18 -2.63 -5.12
C ILE A 120 -5.56 -3.71 -6.01
N VAL A 121 -6.20 -4.01 -7.13
CA VAL A 121 -5.75 -5.05 -8.06
C VAL A 121 -4.42 -4.64 -8.72
N GLY A 122 -4.29 -3.37 -9.12
CA GLY A 122 -3.04 -2.82 -9.66
C GLY A 122 -1.85 -2.92 -8.70
N SER A 123 -2.04 -2.58 -7.41
CA SER A 123 -1.00 -2.71 -6.37
C SER A 123 -0.58 -4.17 -6.18
N ALA A 124 -1.51 -5.13 -6.25
CA ALA A 124 -1.18 -6.55 -6.18
C ALA A 124 -0.28 -7.03 -7.34
N ALA A 125 -0.50 -6.56 -8.58
CA ALA A 125 0.42 -6.87 -9.68
C ALA A 125 1.77 -6.16 -9.53
N PHE A 126 1.77 -4.91 -9.07
CA PHE A 126 3.00 -4.17 -8.86
C PHE A 126 3.90 -4.88 -7.83
N ASN A 127 3.32 -5.35 -6.73
CA ASN A 127 4.04 -6.12 -5.71
C ASN A 127 4.54 -7.47 -6.24
N LEU A 128 3.76 -8.17 -7.06
CA LEU A 128 4.13 -9.48 -7.59
C LEU A 128 5.17 -9.41 -8.70
N PHE A 129 5.10 -8.43 -9.59
CA PHE A 129 5.99 -8.36 -10.76
C PHE A 129 7.11 -7.35 -10.57
N MET A 130 6.77 -6.09 -10.27
CA MET A 130 7.74 -5.00 -10.25
C MET A 130 8.64 -5.05 -9.03
N ILE A 131 8.08 -5.20 -7.82
CA ILE A 131 8.89 -5.27 -6.60
C ILE A 131 9.78 -6.51 -6.63
N ILE A 132 9.26 -7.68 -7.02
CA ILE A 132 10.07 -8.90 -7.13
C ILE A 132 11.20 -8.72 -8.16
N ALA A 133 10.91 -8.15 -9.33
CA ALA A 133 11.93 -7.89 -10.34
C ALA A 133 13.05 -6.98 -9.81
N ILE A 134 12.69 -5.91 -9.10
CA ILE A 134 13.65 -5.00 -8.47
C ILE A 134 14.45 -5.73 -7.37
N CYS A 135 13.80 -6.52 -6.52
CA CYS A 135 14.46 -7.30 -5.48
C CYS A 135 15.47 -8.31 -6.06
N VAL A 136 15.15 -8.94 -7.19
CA VAL A 136 16.07 -9.86 -7.89
C VAL A 136 17.21 -9.08 -8.55
N ALA A 137 16.92 -7.96 -9.20
CA ALA A 137 17.93 -7.12 -9.85
C ALA A 137 18.91 -6.46 -8.86
N ALA A 138 18.48 -6.23 -7.62
CA ALA A 138 19.31 -5.67 -6.56
C ALA A 138 20.33 -6.66 -5.97
N ILE A 139 20.24 -7.96 -6.31
CA ILE A 139 21.17 -8.97 -5.82
C ILE A 139 22.51 -8.86 -6.58
N PRO A 140 23.65 -8.69 -5.88
CA PRO A 140 24.96 -8.66 -6.53
C PRO A 140 25.27 -9.98 -7.25
N ASN A 141 25.97 -9.91 -8.39
CA ASN A 141 26.28 -11.07 -9.26
C ASN A 141 27.00 -12.26 -8.57
N ALA A 142 27.54 -12.07 -7.37
CA ALA A 142 28.27 -13.09 -6.61
C ALA A 142 27.48 -13.66 -5.42
N GLU A 143 26.27 -13.16 -5.14
CA GLU A 143 25.44 -13.62 -4.02
C GLU A 143 24.20 -14.37 -4.51
N VAL A 144 23.85 -15.48 -3.86
CA VAL A 144 22.60 -16.18 -4.10
C VAL A 144 21.72 -16.04 -2.87
N ARG A 145 20.54 -15.43 -3.05
CA ARG A 145 19.50 -15.36 -2.01
C ARG A 145 18.45 -16.42 -2.30
N ARG A 146 18.08 -17.22 -1.29
CA ARG A 146 17.01 -18.23 -1.37
C ARG A 146 15.82 -17.80 -0.55
N GLN A 147 14.63 -18.05 -1.08
CA GLN A 147 13.38 -17.81 -0.38
C GLN A 147 13.08 -18.95 0.59
N GLN A 148 13.07 -18.67 1.89
CA GLN A 148 12.85 -19.69 2.93
C GLN A 148 11.40 -20.19 2.99
N HIS A 149 10.43 -19.35 2.62
CA HIS A 149 9.01 -19.64 2.73
C HIS A 149 8.29 -19.61 1.37
N LEU A 150 8.64 -20.58 0.50
CA LEU A 150 8.01 -20.71 -0.83
C LEU A 150 6.50 -20.96 -0.76
N ASN A 151 6.02 -21.69 0.24
CA ASN A 151 4.59 -21.96 0.40
C ASN A 151 3.79 -20.67 0.64
N VAL A 152 4.30 -19.77 1.47
CA VAL A 152 3.67 -18.48 1.75
C VAL A 152 3.62 -17.65 0.47
N PHE A 153 4.72 -17.64 -0.29
CA PHE A 153 4.79 -16.96 -1.58
C PHE A 153 3.77 -17.47 -2.60
N LEU A 154 3.64 -18.79 -2.74
CA LEU A 154 2.66 -19.39 -3.65
C LEU A 154 1.23 -19.04 -3.25
N VAL A 155 0.92 -19.10 -1.95
CA VAL A 155 -0.41 -18.68 -1.45
C VAL A 155 -0.67 -17.21 -1.77
N THR A 156 0.28 -16.32 -1.52
CA THR A 156 0.13 -14.89 -1.84
C THR A 156 -0.05 -14.67 -3.34
N ALA A 157 0.79 -15.30 -4.18
CA ALA A 157 0.69 -15.17 -5.64
C ALA A 157 -0.65 -15.70 -6.18
N LEU A 158 -1.14 -16.83 -5.66
CA LEU A 158 -2.44 -17.38 -6.03
C LEU A 158 -3.59 -16.42 -5.70
N TRP A 159 -3.60 -15.86 -4.49
CA TRP A 159 -4.62 -14.88 -4.09
C TRP A 159 -4.51 -13.57 -4.88
N SER A 160 -3.30 -13.11 -5.19
CA SER A 160 -3.08 -11.93 -6.04
C SER A 160 -3.64 -12.15 -7.45
N VAL A 161 -3.42 -13.32 -8.07
CA VAL A 161 -3.98 -13.65 -9.39
C VAL A 161 -5.49 -13.87 -9.32
N PHE A 162 -5.99 -14.52 -8.26
CA PHE A 162 -7.42 -14.74 -8.06
C PHE A 162 -8.21 -13.42 -7.96
N ALA A 163 -7.63 -12.37 -7.37
CA ALA A 163 -8.26 -11.06 -7.30
C ALA A 163 -8.62 -10.48 -8.70
N TYR A 164 -7.84 -10.78 -9.74
CA TYR A 164 -8.15 -10.39 -11.12
C TYR A 164 -9.35 -11.15 -11.68
N ILE A 165 -9.41 -12.46 -11.42
CA ILE A 165 -10.53 -13.29 -11.84
C ILE A 165 -11.80 -12.82 -11.13
N TRP A 166 -11.71 -12.54 -9.83
CA TRP A 166 -12.81 -11.99 -9.06
C TRP A 166 -13.27 -10.64 -9.60
N LEU A 167 -12.35 -9.71 -9.89
CA LEU A 167 -12.69 -8.42 -10.47
C LEU A 167 -13.36 -8.56 -11.85
N TYR A 168 -12.91 -9.49 -12.69
CA TYR A 168 -13.54 -9.80 -13.97
C TYR A 168 -14.97 -10.37 -13.83
N LEU A 169 -15.27 -11.10 -12.74
CA LEU A 169 -16.59 -11.68 -12.52
C LEU A 169 -17.63 -10.69 -11.99
N ILE A 170 -17.19 -9.63 -11.28
CA ILE A 170 -18.09 -8.63 -10.68
C ILE A 170 -18.34 -7.42 -11.59
N LEU A 171 -17.51 -7.22 -12.61
CA LEU A 171 -17.63 -6.15 -13.61
C LEU A 171 -18.61 -6.55 -14.71
#